data_AF-A0A3S0EA22-F1
#
_entry.id   AF-A0A3S0EA22-F1
#
_cell.length_a   1.000
_cell.length_b   1.000
_cell.length_c   1.000
_cell.angle_alpha   90.00
_cell.angle_beta   90.00
_cell.angle_gamma   90.00
#
_symmetry.space_group_name_H-M   'P 1'
#
loop_
_entity.id
_entity.type
_entity.pdbx_description
1 polymer ?
#
loop_
_entity_poly.entity_id
_entity_poly.type
_entity_poly.pdbx_seq_one_letter_code
_entity_poly.pdbx_strand_id
1 'polypeptide(L)'
;MRGRASPAAVRSATGCRSGSPRRPTWDWTPPTDRPGSLPWPRRADDCEATASTSGASAGTAGATSATGTPPWCPRRARSPASASTTWTAGPARRSTRSATRPPPERHRHDPDHPPVPELVALAVPPGPAFLDALRRIWDDGDAVLPLDPHAPAPHRDRLLNALAPSAVVEADGTRHHRSGGRPVEDGDAVVIATSGTTGAPRGAVHTHAGVAAAARMTSAACGATGSDVGWLACLPLGHVGGFSVITRALLAGTGLEIHDRPDAARIDDAARRGATHVSLVPTLLGRIDPAPWRAILLGGSAVPVRRPDNTIATYGMTETFGGVVYDGLALDGVAIRIGSGPDGDSGPEGPIELRSPSLMRAYRDGTDPRTDDGWYRTGDRGSIDAAGVLRVAGRTDDLIITGGVNVWPAPVEDRLRTHPAVADVAVLGVADAEWGQRVRAVVVPSDPRHPPTLDELRSHVKEHLPAAAAPRELLLVDVLPRTALGKISRYELSRRSGPDERSGSDDRRRGTGKAGSPDAHP
;
A
#
# COMPACT_ATOMS: atom_id res chain seq x y z
N MET A 1 9.94 53.05 -67.66
CA MET A 1 9.81 52.99 -66.19
C MET A 1 10.39 51.67 -65.70
N ARG A 2 11.39 51.76 -64.80
CA ARG A 2 12.04 50.77 -63.91
C ARG A 2 11.63 49.28 -64.13
N GLY A 3 12.48 48.28 -64.42
CA GLY A 3 13.93 48.18 -64.51
C GLY A 3 14.55 47.25 -63.45
N ARG A 4 14.79 45.98 -63.82
CA ARG A 4 15.89 45.04 -63.38
C ARG A 4 15.91 44.60 -61.89
N ALA A 5 16.47 43.46 -61.47
CA ALA A 5 17.31 42.41 -62.04
C ALA A 5 17.28 41.13 -61.15
N SER A 6 17.76 40.01 -61.72
CA SER A 6 18.18 38.77 -61.05
C SER A 6 19.69 38.86 -60.64
N PRO A 7 20.37 37.79 -60.16
CA PRO A 7 20.79 37.54 -58.78
C PRO A 7 22.32 37.65 -58.53
N ALA A 8 22.78 37.78 -57.26
CA ALA A 8 24.15 37.42 -56.85
C ALA A 8 24.33 37.27 -55.32
N ALA A 9 25.21 36.32 -54.98
CA ALA A 9 25.64 35.76 -53.69
C ALA A 9 26.16 36.72 -52.59
N VAL A 10 26.05 36.32 -51.32
CA VAL A 10 27.09 36.49 -50.26
C VAL A 10 26.98 35.40 -49.16
N ARG A 11 28.03 34.56 -49.12
CA ARG A 11 28.82 33.98 -47.99
C ARG A 11 28.19 33.33 -46.75
N SER A 12 28.79 32.19 -46.42
CA SER A 12 28.76 31.40 -45.19
C SER A 12 29.28 32.15 -43.95
N ALA A 13 28.71 31.82 -42.79
CA ALA A 13 29.40 31.85 -41.51
C ALA A 13 28.85 30.74 -40.58
N THR A 14 29.77 29.84 -40.24
CA THR A 14 29.70 28.68 -39.37
C THR A 14 29.33 29.05 -37.93
N GLY A 15 28.52 28.23 -37.24
CA GLY A 15 28.25 28.46 -35.82
C GLY A 15 27.22 27.54 -35.14
N CYS A 16 27.07 26.27 -35.54
CA CYS A 16 26.29 25.31 -34.74
C CYS A 16 27.07 24.97 -33.46
N ARG A 17 26.70 25.58 -32.33
CA ARG A 17 26.96 24.98 -31.02
C ARG A 17 25.86 23.96 -30.76
N SER A 18 26.17 22.69 -30.97
CA SER A 18 25.41 21.56 -30.45
C SER A 18 25.50 21.56 -28.92
N GLY A 19 24.51 22.15 -28.26
CA GLY A 19 24.25 21.85 -26.86
C GLY A 19 23.57 20.49 -26.79
N SER A 20 24.28 19.46 -26.33
CA SER A 20 23.65 18.18 -26.01
C SER A 20 22.61 18.41 -24.89
N PRO A 21 21.42 17.81 -24.97
CA PRO A 21 20.50 17.84 -23.84
C PRO A 21 21.13 17.01 -22.72
N ARG A 22 21.56 17.68 -21.64
CA ARG A 22 21.89 16.99 -20.40
C ARG A 22 20.61 16.31 -19.91
N ARG A 23 20.68 15.00 -19.65
CA ARG A 23 19.61 14.26 -18.97
C ARG A 23 19.27 15.01 -17.67
N PRO A 24 17.98 15.16 -17.32
CA PRO A 24 17.60 15.81 -16.08
C PRO A 24 18.16 15.00 -14.92
N THR A 25 19.15 15.56 -14.20
CA THR A 25 19.50 15.08 -12.87
C THR A 25 18.29 15.35 -11.98
N TRP A 26 17.82 14.33 -11.27
CA TRP A 26 16.75 14.50 -10.32
C TRP A 26 17.15 15.56 -9.29
N ASP A 27 16.42 16.67 -9.26
CA ASP A 27 16.70 17.74 -8.33
C ASP A 27 16.12 17.36 -6.96
N TRP A 28 17.01 16.90 -6.09
CA TRP A 28 16.73 16.60 -4.68
C TRP A 28 16.48 17.88 -3.85
N THR A 29 16.56 19.06 -4.46
CA THR A 29 16.30 20.33 -3.80
C THR A 29 14.79 20.56 -3.72
N PRO A 30 14.22 20.80 -2.51
CA PRO A 30 12.80 21.13 -2.40
C PRO A 30 12.50 22.44 -3.17
N PRO A 31 11.36 22.54 -3.86
CA PRO A 31 11.01 23.74 -4.62
C PRO A 31 10.90 24.95 -3.68
N THR A 32 11.56 26.05 -4.02
CA THR A 32 11.59 27.29 -3.22
C THR A 32 10.46 28.26 -3.56
N ASP A 33 9.43 27.83 -4.29
CA ASP A 33 8.40 28.74 -4.79
C ASP A 33 7.46 29.18 -3.66
N ARG A 34 7.60 30.44 -3.24
CA ARG A 34 6.54 31.18 -2.54
C ARG A 34 5.36 31.31 -3.52
N PRO A 35 4.12 30.93 -3.14
CA PRO A 35 2.99 31.10 -4.03
C PRO A 35 2.76 32.58 -4.29
N GLY A 36 2.97 32.98 -5.55
CA GLY A 36 2.52 34.26 -6.08
C GLY A 36 0.99 34.29 -6.08
N SER A 37 0.44 35.31 -5.42
CA SER A 37 -0.98 35.61 -5.39
C SER A 37 -1.51 35.93 -6.80
N LEU A 38 -2.47 35.14 -7.29
CA LEU A 38 -3.41 35.58 -8.32
C LEU A 38 -4.85 35.37 -7.81
N PRO A 39 -5.79 36.29 -8.11
CA PRO A 39 -7.04 36.41 -7.37
C PRO A 39 -8.20 35.69 -8.07
N TRP A 40 -8.93 34.84 -7.35
CA TRP A 40 -10.22 34.29 -7.79
C TRP A 40 -11.19 34.17 -6.59
N PRO A 41 -12.52 34.16 -6.82
CA PRO A 41 -13.48 34.96 -6.08
C PRO A 41 -13.95 34.31 -4.78
N ARG A 42 -14.27 35.18 -3.81
CA ARG A 42 -14.85 34.82 -2.51
C ARG A 42 -16.19 34.14 -2.71
N ARG A 43 -16.41 33.02 -2.01
CA ARG A 43 -17.75 32.49 -1.76
C ARG A 43 -18.51 33.49 -0.91
N ALA A 44 -19.69 33.86 -1.39
CA ALA A 44 -20.76 34.37 -0.56
C ALA A 44 -21.28 33.22 0.32
N ASP A 45 -21.33 33.44 1.62
CA ASP A 45 -22.59 33.52 2.36
C ASP A 45 -22.26 33.54 3.86
N ASP A 46 -22.39 34.76 4.41
CA ASP A 46 -22.55 35.02 5.83
C ASP A 46 -23.91 34.47 6.29
N CYS A 47 -23.90 33.70 7.36
CA CYS A 47 -25.06 33.55 8.24
C CYS A 47 -24.57 33.78 9.67
N GLU A 48 -24.71 35.03 10.12
CA GLU A 48 -24.66 35.42 11.53
C GLU A 48 -25.66 34.61 12.36
N ALA A 49 -25.17 33.98 13.42
CA ALA A 49 -25.98 33.65 14.58
C ALA A 49 -25.31 34.23 15.82
N THR A 50 -25.96 35.27 16.32
CA THR A 50 -25.67 36.12 17.46
C THR A 50 -25.40 35.34 18.76
N ALA A 51 -24.42 35.86 19.50
CA ALA A 51 -24.13 35.49 20.87
C ALA A 51 -25.25 35.93 21.83
N SER A 52 -25.57 35.10 22.82
CA SER A 52 -26.24 35.55 24.04
C SER A 52 -25.42 35.09 25.25
N THR A 53 -25.16 36.06 26.12
CA THR A 53 -24.28 36.01 27.28
C THR A 53 -25.09 35.71 28.53
N SER A 54 -24.67 34.72 29.32
CA SER A 54 -24.80 34.66 30.79
C SER A 54 -23.81 33.58 31.24
N GLY A 55 -22.92 33.73 32.21
CA GLY A 55 -22.86 34.62 33.36
C GLY A 55 -22.94 33.78 34.64
N ALA A 56 -21.81 33.21 35.10
CA ALA A 56 -21.57 32.90 36.52
C ALA A 56 -20.13 32.36 36.76
N SER A 57 -19.40 33.11 37.57
CA SER A 57 -18.25 32.75 38.44
C SER A 57 -18.58 31.58 39.39
N ALA A 58 -17.72 30.89 40.13
CA ALA A 58 -16.36 31.05 40.64
C ALA A 58 -15.90 29.66 41.16
N GLY A 59 -14.61 29.45 41.44
CA GLY A 59 -14.19 28.26 42.22
C GLY A 59 -12.70 27.95 42.17
N THR A 60 -11.92 28.71 42.93
CA THR A 60 -10.48 28.55 43.14
C THR A 60 -10.14 27.40 44.08
N ALA A 61 -8.91 26.87 43.93
CA ALA A 61 -7.98 26.39 44.96
C ALA A 61 -7.65 24.89 44.98
N GLY A 62 -6.34 24.60 45.10
CA GLY A 62 -5.83 23.34 45.63
C GLY A 62 -4.57 22.78 44.97
N ALA A 63 -3.43 23.44 45.16
CA ALA A 63 -2.11 22.82 44.97
C ALA A 63 -1.67 22.15 46.28
N THR A 64 -1.10 20.94 46.21
CA THR A 64 0.00 20.52 47.10
C THR A 64 0.73 19.27 46.58
N SER A 65 2.01 19.25 46.89
CA SER A 65 3.11 18.42 46.44
C SER A 65 3.35 17.12 47.25
N ALA A 66 4.14 16.24 46.63
CA ALA A 66 5.35 15.58 47.18
C ALA A 66 5.33 14.09 47.58
N THR A 67 6.31 13.39 46.98
CA THR A 67 7.26 12.41 47.56
C THR A 67 6.84 10.96 47.85
N GLY A 68 7.59 10.01 47.28
CA GLY A 68 7.69 8.63 47.79
C GLY A 68 8.21 7.58 46.79
N THR A 69 9.52 7.39 46.70
CA THR A 69 10.23 6.17 46.22
C THR A 69 11.01 5.60 47.43
N PRO A 70 11.63 4.39 47.43
CA PRO A 70 11.62 3.19 46.55
C PRO A 70 11.53 1.89 47.43
N PRO A 71 12.15 0.70 47.18
CA PRO A 71 12.72 0.08 45.96
C PRO A 71 12.29 -1.39 45.72
N TRP A 72 12.27 -1.86 44.46
CA TRP A 72 12.76 -3.20 44.14
C TRP A 72 13.09 -3.38 42.65
N CYS A 73 14.19 -4.08 42.39
CA CYS A 73 14.78 -4.40 41.09
C CYS A 73 14.74 -5.91 40.92
N PRO A 74 14.46 -6.44 39.71
CA PRO A 74 15.40 -7.44 39.20
C PRO A 74 15.71 -7.32 37.69
N ARG A 75 17.02 -7.36 37.42
CA ARG A 75 17.72 -8.10 36.35
C ARG A 75 17.15 -8.01 34.92
N ARG A 76 17.82 -7.16 34.12
CA ARG A 76 17.84 -7.17 32.65
C ARG A 76 18.32 -8.51 32.10
N ALA A 77 17.46 -9.21 31.37
CA ALA A 77 17.90 -10.09 30.28
C ALA A 77 18.14 -9.21 29.04
N ARG A 78 19.35 -9.28 28.48
CA ARG A 78 19.71 -8.58 27.23
C ARG A 78 19.13 -9.37 26.05
N SER A 79 18.17 -8.79 25.35
CA SER A 79 17.83 -9.16 23.98
C SER A 79 18.59 -8.25 23.01
N PRO A 80 19.00 -8.74 21.82
CA PRO A 80 19.88 -8.00 20.91
C PRO A 80 19.13 -6.78 20.34
N ALA A 81 19.78 -5.61 20.43
CA ALA A 81 19.25 -4.36 19.92
C ALA A 81 19.18 -4.37 18.38
N SER A 82 17.99 -4.29 17.81
CA SER A 82 17.79 -3.89 16.41
C SER A 82 17.76 -2.36 16.33
N ALA A 83 18.65 -1.77 15.52
CA ALA A 83 18.84 -0.33 15.43
C ALA A 83 17.60 0.39 14.85
N SER A 84 17.08 1.38 15.57
CA SER A 84 16.24 2.45 15.03
C SER A 84 17.15 3.62 14.64
N THR A 85 17.08 4.08 13.38
CA THR A 85 17.90 5.21 12.92
C THR A 85 16.99 6.37 12.55
N THR A 86 17.08 7.46 13.33
CA THR A 86 16.42 8.72 13.03
C THR A 86 17.31 9.53 12.07
N TRP A 87 16.76 9.95 10.93
CA TRP A 87 17.44 10.85 10.01
C TRP A 87 16.73 12.20 9.99
N THR A 88 17.40 13.24 10.49
CA THR A 88 16.97 14.62 10.36
C THR A 88 17.77 15.30 9.27
N ALA A 89 17.12 15.68 8.17
CA ALA A 89 17.72 16.60 7.21
C ALA A 89 17.82 18.00 7.86
N GLY A 90 18.94 18.30 8.50
CA GLY A 90 19.26 19.68 8.86
C GLY A 90 19.61 20.48 7.59
N PRO A 91 19.36 21.81 7.55
CA PRO A 91 19.83 22.63 6.45
C PRO A 91 21.36 22.51 6.38
N ALA A 92 21.87 22.08 5.22
CA ALA A 92 23.28 21.79 5.03
C ALA A 92 24.15 23.03 5.29
N ARG A 93 24.66 23.18 6.52
CA ARG A 93 25.84 24.03 6.75
C ARG A 93 27.04 23.29 6.16
N ARG A 94 27.48 23.74 4.99
CA ARG A 94 28.73 23.29 4.38
C ARG A 94 29.88 23.55 5.35
N SER A 95 30.38 22.50 5.99
CA SER A 95 31.69 22.49 6.60
C SER A 95 32.73 22.42 5.48
N THR A 96 33.40 23.53 5.21
CA THR A 96 34.52 23.60 4.27
C THR A 96 35.75 22.95 4.90
N ARG A 97 35.84 21.61 4.86
CA ARG A 97 37.07 20.80 4.84
C ARG A 97 36.72 19.33 5.06
N SER A 98 36.51 18.58 3.97
CA SER A 98 36.79 17.14 3.93
C SER A 98 37.28 16.78 2.54
N ALA A 99 38.39 16.05 2.48
CA ALA A 99 39.08 15.65 1.26
C ALA A 99 38.11 15.09 0.21
N THR A 100 38.12 15.70 -0.97
CA THR A 100 37.47 15.19 -2.18
C THR A 100 38.07 13.83 -2.53
N ARG A 101 37.36 12.75 -2.17
CA ARG A 101 37.53 11.47 -2.84
C ARG A 101 37.06 11.67 -4.29
N PRO A 102 37.84 11.29 -5.32
CA PRO A 102 37.42 11.48 -6.69
C PRO A 102 36.08 10.76 -6.92
N PRO A 103 35.18 11.31 -7.76
CA PRO A 103 33.97 10.59 -8.16
C PRO A 103 34.38 9.24 -8.76
N PRO A 104 33.58 8.17 -8.57
CA PRO A 104 33.85 6.90 -9.24
C PRO A 104 34.00 7.16 -10.74
N GLU A 105 35.04 6.58 -11.34
CA GLU A 105 35.37 6.76 -12.74
C GLU A 105 34.14 6.45 -13.59
N ARG A 106 33.58 7.50 -14.22
CA ARG A 106 32.57 7.34 -15.25
C ARG A 106 33.19 6.48 -16.35
N HIS A 107 32.59 5.33 -16.64
CA HIS A 107 32.71 4.77 -17.99
C HIS A 107 32.37 5.91 -18.96
N ARG A 108 33.31 6.24 -19.85
CA ARG A 108 33.09 7.26 -20.89
C ARG A 108 31.83 6.86 -21.65
N HIS A 109 30.75 7.61 -21.45
CA HIS A 109 29.49 7.35 -22.13
C HIS A 109 29.66 7.67 -23.61
N ASP A 110 29.30 6.72 -24.47
CA ASP A 110 29.16 6.95 -25.90
C ASP A 110 27.97 7.90 -26.11
N PRO A 111 28.17 9.13 -26.59
CA PRO A 111 27.08 10.07 -26.84
C PRO A 111 26.10 9.58 -27.92
N ASP A 112 26.51 8.61 -28.76
CA ASP A 112 25.66 8.04 -29.81
C ASP A 112 24.79 6.86 -29.30
N HIS A 113 25.10 6.28 -28.14
CA HIS A 113 24.35 5.20 -27.50
C HIS A 113 24.13 5.49 -26.01
N PRO A 114 23.09 6.29 -25.68
CA PRO A 114 22.82 6.61 -24.28
C PRO A 114 22.44 5.32 -23.52
N PRO A 115 22.88 5.14 -22.26
CA PRO A 115 22.66 3.91 -21.52
C PRO A 115 21.15 3.62 -21.39
N VAL A 116 20.80 2.35 -21.61
CA VAL A 116 19.44 1.85 -21.48
C VAL A 116 19.11 1.74 -19.99
N PRO A 117 18.05 2.39 -19.49
CA PRO A 117 17.66 2.31 -18.08
C PRO A 117 17.45 0.86 -17.61
N GLU A 118 18.04 0.51 -16.47
CA GLU A 118 17.89 -0.81 -15.86
C GLU A 118 16.81 -0.83 -14.78
N LEU A 119 16.20 -2.00 -14.58
CA LEU A 119 15.51 -2.28 -13.31
C LEU A 119 16.50 -2.89 -12.32
N VAL A 120 16.71 -2.21 -11.20
CA VAL A 120 17.62 -2.65 -10.13
C VAL A 120 16.80 -3.08 -8.92
N ALA A 121 16.87 -4.35 -8.57
CA ALA A 121 16.27 -4.86 -7.34
C ALA A 121 17.09 -4.46 -6.12
N LEU A 122 16.43 -3.97 -5.08
CA LEU A 122 17.06 -3.47 -3.87
C LEU A 122 16.67 -4.35 -2.69
N ALA A 123 17.58 -5.23 -2.26
CA ALA A 123 17.43 -6.14 -1.12
C ALA A 123 18.14 -5.63 0.15
N VAL A 124 18.43 -4.32 0.20
CA VAL A 124 19.08 -3.67 1.34
C VAL A 124 18.05 -3.49 2.47
N PRO A 125 18.40 -3.78 3.73
CA PRO A 125 17.50 -3.52 4.87
C PRO A 125 17.08 -2.05 5.00
N PRO A 126 15.84 -1.76 5.43
CA PRO A 126 15.38 -0.39 5.64
C PRO A 126 16.31 0.42 6.55
N GLY A 127 16.79 1.58 6.08
CA GLY A 127 17.72 2.43 6.80
C GLY A 127 18.54 3.36 5.89
N PRO A 128 19.60 4.02 6.40
CA PRO A 128 20.41 4.96 5.62
C PRO A 128 21.04 4.34 4.36
N ALA A 129 21.56 3.11 4.47
CA ALA A 129 22.16 2.42 3.33
C ALA A 129 21.13 2.16 2.20
N PHE A 130 19.88 1.85 2.55
CA PHE A 130 18.79 1.72 1.58
C PHE A 130 18.53 3.03 0.86
N LEU A 131 18.44 4.16 1.59
CA LEU A 131 18.23 5.47 0.98
C LEU A 131 19.39 5.88 0.07
N ASP A 132 20.63 5.63 0.50
CA ASP A 132 21.81 5.93 -0.30
C ASP A 132 21.86 5.09 -1.59
N ALA A 133 21.48 3.80 -1.51
CA ALA A 133 21.37 2.93 -2.68
C ALA A 133 20.24 3.37 -3.62
N LEU A 134 19.06 3.69 -3.07
CA LEU A 134 17.92 4.21 -3.81
C LEU A 134 18.29 5.48 -4.59
N ARG A 135 18.97 6.44 -3.93
CA ARG A 135 19.42 7.68 -4.56
C ARG A 135 20.39 7.41 -5.71
N ARG A 136 21.37 6.54 -5.52
CA ARG A 136 22.32 6.16 -6.57
C ARG A 136 21.62 5.54 -7.79
N ILE A 137 20.69 4.63 -7.57
CA ILE A 137 19.91 4.00 -8.65
C ILE A 137 19.18 5.08 -9.48
N TRP A 138 18.48 6.02 -8.83
CA TRP A 138 17.81 7.11 -9.53
C TRP A 138 18.76 8.11 -10.18
N ASP A 139 19.89 8.42 -9.55
CA ASP A 139 20.91 9.32 -10.12
C ASP A 139 21.57 8.71 -11.36
N ASP A 140 21.65 7.38 -11.45
CA ASP A 140 22.10 6.63 -12.62
C ASP A 140 21.04 6.57 -13.75
N GLY A 141 19.79 6.99 -13.46
CA GLY A 141 18.65 6.93 -14.37
C GLY A 141 17.98 5.56 -14.44
N ASP A 142 18.25 4.69 -13.48
CA ASP A 142 17.66 3.36 -13.34
C ASP A 142 16.38 3.41 -12.49
N ALA A 143 15.49 2.42 -12.65
CA ALA A 143 14.33 2.23 -11.79
C ALA A 143 14.63 1.22 -10.66
N VAL A 144 13.98 1.40 -9.51
CA VAL A 144 14.15 0.52 -8.35
C VAL A 144 13.02 -0.53 -8.27
N LEU A 145 13.37 -1.76 -7.90
CA LEU A 145 12.43 -2.78 -7.42
C LEU A 145 12.73 -3.04 -5.94
N PRO A 146 12.01 -2.43 -4.98
CA PRO A 146 12.25 -2.68 -3.57
C PRO A 146 11.83 -4.11 -3.22
N LEU A 147 12.73 -4.85 -2.57
CA LEU A 147 12.46 -6.19 -2.07
C LEU A 147 12.34 -6.18 -0.55
N ASP A 148 11.53 -7.09 -0.02
CA ASP A 148 11.56 -7.37 1.41
C ASP A 148 12.81 -8.21 1.71
N PRO A 149 13.79 -7.69 2.48
CA PRO A 149 15.01 -8.42 2.82
C PRO A 149 14.74 -9.65 3.71
N HIS A 150 13.58 -9.71 4.36
CA HIS A 150 13.15 -10.82 5.21
C HIS A 150 12.28 -11.83 4.48
N ALA A 151 11.95 -11.60 3.21
CA ALA A 151 11.18 -12.56 2.43
C ALA A 151 11.93 -13.88 2.26
N PRO A 152 11.25 -15.04 2.37
CA PRO A 152 11.85 -16.33 2.10
C PRO A 152 12.47 -16.37 0.68
N ALA A 153 13.63 -17.01 0.54
CA ALA A 153 14.33 -17.11 -0.74
C ALA A 153 13.43 -17.58 -1.91
N PRO A 154 12.55 -18.60 -1.76
CA PRO A 154 11.66 -19.00 -2.85
C PRO A 154 10.66 -17.91 -3.27
N HIS A 155 10.23 -17.04 -2.35
CA HIS A 155 9.36 -15.91 -2.68
C HIS A 155 10.15 -14.84 -3.45
N ARG A 156 11.36 -14.52 -2.97
CA ARG A 156 12.28 -13.59 -3.63
C ARG A 156 12.61 -14.04 -5.05
N ASP A 157 12.94 -15.31 -5.24
CA ASP A 157 13.31 -15.87 -6.54
C ASP A 157 12.14 -15.80 -7.53
N ARG A 158 10.90 -16.04 -7.06
CA ARG A 158 9.69 -15.86 -7.89
C ARG A 158 9.53 -14.42 -8.35
N LEU A 159 9.74 -13.43 -7.47
CA LEU A 159 9.70 -12.02 -7.83
C LEU A 159 10.78 -11.66 -8.85
N LEU A 160 12.02 -12.08 -8.60
CA LEU A 160 13.17 -11.82 -9.48
C LEU A 160 12.97 -12.47 -10.85
N ASN A 161 12.38 -13.66 -10.93
CA ASN A 161 12.12 -14.33 -12.20
C ASN A 161 10.95 -13.67 -12.96
N ALA A 162 9.87 -13.30 -12.26
CA ALA A 162 8.71 -12.68 -12.90
C ALA A 162 9.00 -11.25 -13.40
N LEU A 163 9.68 -10.44 -12.58
CA LEU A 163 9.91 -9.02 -12.85
C LEU A 163 11.18 -8.76 -13.65
N ALA A 164 12.11 -9.72 -13.66
CA ALA A 164 13.35 -9.73 -14.44
C ALA A 164 14.19 -8.44 -14.30
N PRO A 165 14.58 -8.03 -13.07
CA PRO A 165 15.57 -6.96 -12.89
C PRO A 165 16.92 -7.33 -13.49
N SER A 166 17.63 -6.32 -14.01
CA SER A 166 18.98 -6.43 -14.59
C SER A 166 20.07 -6.57 -13.54
N ALA A 167 19.83 -6.07 -12.33
CA ALA A 167 20.75 -6.22 -11.21
C ALA A 167 20.02 -6.37 -9.88
N VAL A 168 20.72 -6.91 -8.88
CA VAL A 168 20.29 -6.97 -7.49
C VAL A 168 21.38 -6.31 -6.64
N VAL A 169 20.99 -5.37 -5.79
CA VAL A 169 21.84 -4.79 -4.74
C VAL A 169 21.52 -5.50 -3.44
N GLU A 170 22.48 -6.27 -2.93
CA GLU A 170 22.36 -7.06 -1.70
C GLU A 170 22.60 -6.19 -0.45
N ALA A 171 22.37 -6.77 0.73
CA ALA A 171 22.43 -6.06 2.02
C ALA A 171 23.80 -5.41 2.32
N ASP A 172 24.89 -5.96 1.78
CA ASP A 172 26.25 -5.42 1.89
C ASP A 172 26.53 -4.28 0.90
N GLY A 173 25.58 -3.97 0.02
CA GLY A 173 25.69 -2.95 -1.03
C GLY A 173 26.28 -3.48 -2.34
N THR A 174 26.62 -4.76 -2.44
CA THR A 174 27.16 -5.37 -3.66
C THR A 174 26.09 -5.45 -4.75
N ARG A 175 26.40 -4.96 -5.95
CA ARG A 175 25.52 -5.05 -7.15
C ARG A 175 25.89 -6.29 -7.96
N HIS A 176 24.97 -7.23 -8.08
CA HIS A 176 25.09 -8.43 -8.92
C HIS A 176 24.22 -8.29 -10.17
N HIS A 177 24.83 -8.30 -11.35
CA HIS A 177 24.09 -8.30 -12.62
C HIS A 177 23.51 -9.69 -12.92
N ARG A 178 22.35 -9.71 -13.58
CA ARG A 178 21.62 -10.93 -13.94
C ARG A 178 21.57 -11.10 -15.45
N SER A 179 21.87 -12.30 -15.93
CA SER A 179 21.64 -12.70 -17.32
C SER A 179 20.13 -12.82 -17.58
N GLY A 180 19.57 -11.98 -18.46
CA GLY A 180 18.14 -11.97 -18.77
C GLY A 180 17.33 -10.86 -18.09
N GLY A 181 18.01 -9.85 -17.53
CA GLY A 181 17.35 -8.61 -17.13
C GLY A 181 16.61 -7.94 -18.29
N ARG A 182 15.41 -7.45 -18.02
CA ARG A 182 14.66 -6.63 -18.98
C ARG A 182 14.81 -5.15 -18.60
N PRO A 183 15.14 -4.27 -19.56
CA PRO A 183 15.27 -2.83 -19.30
C PRO A 183 13.92 -2.18 -18.97
N VAL A 184 13.97 -0.99 -18.37
CA VAL A 184 12.81 -0.12 -18.13
C VAL A 184 12.82 1.04 -19.12
N GLU A 185 11.72 1.79 -19.14
CA GLU A 185 11.61 2.97 -20.00
C GLU A 185 12.22 4.19 -19.31
N ASP A 186 12.65 5.17 -20.11
CA ASP A 186 13.14 6.44 -19.58
C ASP A 186 12.05 7.13 -18.74
N GLY A 187 12.46 7.65 -17.58
CA GLY A 187 11.58 8.26 -16.58
C GLY A 187 10.83 7.27 -15.67
N ASP A 188 10.99 5.95 -15.83
CA ASP A 188 10.51 4.98 -14.84
C ASP A 188 11.32 5.11 -13.54
N ALA A 189 10.62 5.19 -12.41
CA ALA A 189 11.24 5.38 -11.10
C ALA A 189 11.26 4.09 -10.28
N VAL A 190 10.14 3.36 -10.29
CA VAL A 190 9.94 2.23 -9.38
C VAL A 190 8.97 1.22 -9.95
N VAL A 191 9.29 -0.06 -9.74
CA VAL A 191 8.38 -1.18 -10.00
C VAL A 191 7.98 -1.79 -8.66
N ILE A 192 6.69 -1.72 -8.31
CA ILE A 192 6.18 -2.35 -7.08
C ILE A 192 5.49 -3.67 -7.44
N ALA A 193 5.88 -4.75 -6.76
CA ALA A 193 5.26 -6.04 -6.93
C ALA A 193 3.81 -6.04 -6.41
N THR A 194 2.93 -6.68 -7.17
CA THR A 194 1.51 -6.89 -6.86
C THR A 194 1.18 -8.37 -6.89
N SER A 195 0.27 -8.79 -6.01
CA SER A 195 -0.31 -10.12 -6.06
C SER A 195 -1.28 -10.20 -7.24
N GLY A 196 -0.86 -10.80 -8.35
CA GLY A 196 -1.74 -11.04 -9.49
C GLY A 196 -2.86 -12.03 -9.14
N THR A 197 -4.02 -11.90 -9.78
CA THR A 197 -5.16 -12.82 -9.62
C THR A 197 -4.83 -14.27 -10.01
N THR A 198 -3.83 -14.45 -10.88
CA THR A 198 -3.32 -15.75 -11.34
C THR A 198 -2.30 -16.40 -10.39
N GLY A 199 -1.92 -15.72 -9.30
CA GLY A 199 -0.89 -16.16 -8.35
C GLY A 199 0.55 -15.86 -8.77
N ALA A 200 0.80 -15.47 -10.02
CA ALA A 200 2.11 -14.96 -10.45
C ALA A 200 2.24 -13.46 -10.11
N PRO A 201 3.39 -13.00 -9.58
CA PRO A 201 3.59 -11.59 -9.28
C PRO A 201 3.58 -10.73 -10.55
N ARG A 202 2.83 -9.63 -10.53
CA ARG A 202 2.92 -8.56 -11.56
C ARG A 202 3.67 -7.37 -11.00
N GLY A 203 4.33 -6.58 -11.85
CA GLY A 203 5.01 -5.36 -11.41
C GLY A 203 4.27 -4.13 -11.93
N ALA A 204 3.80 -3.26 -11.06
CA ALA A 204 3.26 -1.96 -11.45
C ALA A 204 4.41 -0.98 -11.68
N VAL A 205 4.56 -0.46 -12.89
CA VAL A 205 5.66 0.44 -13.27
C VAL A 205 5.22 1.89 -13.06
N HIS A 206 5.87 2.61 -12.15
CA HIS A 206 5.60 4.02 -11.88
C HIS A 206 6.74 4.91 -12.35
N THR A 207 6.37 6.05 -12.94
CA THR A 207 7.31 7.07 -13.39
C THR A 207 7.69 8.02 -12.26
N HIS A 208 8.82 8.71 -12.39
CA HIS A 208 9.22 9.77 -11.47
C HIS A 208 8.14 10.86 -11.33
N ALA A 209 7.50 11.23 -12.44
CA ALA A 209 6.41 12.20 -12.45
C ALA A 209 5.19 11.70 -11.65
N GLY A 210 4.80 10.43 -11.82
CA GLY A 210 3.69 9.82 -11.09
C GLY A 210 3.97 9.68 -9.59
N VAL A 211 5.18 9.25 -9.22
CA VAL A 211 5.65 9.20 -7.82
C VAL A 211 5.60 10.60 -7.19
N ALA A 212 6.06 11.61 -7.92
CA ALA A 212 6.04 12.99 -7.43
C ALA A 212 4.63 13.57 -7.29
N ALA A 213 3.72 13.23 -8.21
CA ALA A 213 2.32 13.62 -8.09
C ALA A 213 1.66 12.96 -6.86
N ALA A 214 1.87 11.66 -6.64
CA ALA A 214 1.36 10.95 -5.47
C ALA A 214 1.84 11.58 -4.15
N ALA A 215 3.13 11.93 -4.08
CA ALA A 215 3.73 12.58 -2.93
C ALA A 215 3.08 13.95 -2.67
N ARG A 216 2.96 14.81 -3.69
CA ARG A 216 2.34 16.14 -3.57
C ARG A 216 0.88 16.07 -3.13
N MET A 217 0.06 15.24 -3.79
CA MET A 217 -1.35 15.08 -3.46
C MET A 217 -1.54 14.61 -2.01
N THR A 218 -0.77 13.59 -1.60
CA THR A 218 -0.83 13.08 -0.23
C THR A 218 -0.39 14.15 0.77
N SER A 219 0.75 14.80 0.55
CA SER A 219 1.28 15.79 1.47
C SER A 219 0.34 16.98 1.65
N ALA A 220 -0.30 17.45 0.58
CA ALA A 220 -1.31 18.50 0.67
C ALA A 220 -2.53 18.02 1.48
N ALA A 221 -3.04 16.82 1.21
CA ALA A 221 -4.24 16.28 1.84
C ALA A 221 -4.10 16.03 3.34
N CYS A 222 -2.90 15.71 3.83
CA CYS A 222 -2.64 15.48 5.25
C CYS A 222 -1.87 16.60 5.95
N GLY A 223 -1.63 17.74 5.29
CA GLY A 223 -0.91 18.86 5.89
C GLY A 223 0.59 18.60 6.13
N ALA A 224 1.19 17.69 5.38
CA ALA A 224 2.58 17.27 5.50
C ALA A 224 3.53 18.09 4.60
N THR A 225 3.49 19.42 4.71
CA THR A 225 4.28 20.36 3.86
C THR A 225 5.28 21.23 4.61
N GLY A 226 5.27 21.23 5.96
CA GLY A 226 6.17 22.02 6.80
C GLY A 226 7.47 21.32 7.16
N SER A 227 8.49 22.09 7.57
CA SER A 227 9.76 21.54 8.08
C SER A 227 9.66 20.89 9.46
N ASP A 228 8.56 21.14 10.17
CA ASP A 228 8.19 20.51 11.43
C ASP A 228 7.56 19.12 11.23
N VAL A 229 7.38 18.69 9.97
CA VAL A 229 6.85 17.38 9.62
C VAL A 229 7.95 16.33 9.69
N GLY A 230 7.67 15.25 10.41
CA GLY A 230 8.45 14.01 10.41
C GLY A 230 7.57 12.82 10.04
N TRP A 231 7.91 12.11 8.97
CA TRP A 231 7.27 10.86 8.58
C TRP A 231 7.94 9.65 9.24
N LEU A 232 7.14 8.68 9.65
CA LEU A 232 7.60 7.35 10.02
C LEU A 232 7.26 6.33 8.93
N ALA A 233 8.29 5.73 8.33
CA ALA A 233 8.17 4.58 7.43
C ALA A 233 8.41 3.27 8.23
N CYS A 234 7.33 2.64 8.68
CA CYS A 234 7.39 1.39 9.46
C CYS A 234 6.73 0.18 8.78
N LEU A 235 6.09 0.38 7.62
CA LEU A 235 5.55 -0.70 6.81
C LEU A 235 6.61 -1.26 5.85
N PRO A 236 6.52 -2.55 5.44
CA PRO A 236 7.46 -3.16 4.51
C PRO A 236 7.64 -2.34 3.22
N LEU A 237 8.91 -2.07 2.86
CA LEU A 237 9.26 -1.22 1.71
C LEU A 237 9.07 -1.91 0.36
N GLY A 238 8.94 -3.24 0.33
CA GLY A 238 8.55 -3.97 -0.89
C GLY A 238 7.10 -3.74 -1.32
N HIS A 239 6.31 -3.05 -0.50
CA HIS A 239 4.94 -2.66 -0.81
C HIS A 239 4.79 -1.14 -0.89
N VAL A 240 3.86 -0.69 -1.74
CA VAL A 240 3.58 0.74 -1.94
C VAL A 240 3.25 1.47 -0.65
N GLY A 241 2.59 0.80 0.31
CA GLY A 241 2.23 1.40 1.60
C GLY A 241 3.42 1.84 2.46
N GLY A 242 4.55 1.10 2.39
CA GLY A 242 5.79 1.50 3.05
C GLY A 242 6.65 2.40 2.17
N PHE A 243 6.83 2.02 0.90
CA PHE A 243 7.71 2.74 -0.02
C PHE A 243 7.25 4.18 -0.28
N SER A 244 5.94 4.41 -0.40
CA SER A 244 5.40 5.76 -0.64
C SER A 244 5.68 6.74 0.51
N VAL A 245 5.89 6.26 1.74
CA VAL A 245 6.28 7.14 2.86
C VAL A 245 7.67 7.72 2.66
N ILE A 246 8.61 6.89 2.18
CA ILE A 246 9.97 7.33 1.84
C ILE A 246 9.90 8.39 0.74
N THR A 247 9.17 8.12 -0.34
CA THR A 247 9.11 9.06 -1.46
C THR A 247 8.43 10.37 -1.08
N ARG A 248 7.35 10.33 -0.28
CA ARG A 248 6.71 11.54 0.28
C ARG A 248 7.71 12.39 1.05
N ALA A 249 8.43 11.78 1.99
CA ALA A 249 9.35 12.52 2.85
C ALA A 249 10.53 13.11 2.07
N LEU A 250 11.11 12.33 1.15
CA LEU A 250 12.20 12.81 0.29
C LEU A 250 11.78 13.96 -0.61
N LEU A 251 10.58 13.90 -1.19
CA LEU A 251 10.08 14.89 -2.14
C LEU A 251 9.52 16.15 -1.50
N ALA A 252 8.93 16.02 -0.32
CA ALA A 252 8.46 17.16 0.46
C ALA A 252 9.58 17.80 1.30
N GLY A 253 10.77 17.17 1.37
CA GLY A 253 11.90 17.67 2.16
C GLY A 253 11.67 17.63 3.68
N THR A 254 10.87 16.67 4.15
CA THR A 254 10.50 16.54 5.57
C THR A 254 11.45 15.60 6.32
N GLY A 255 11.33 15.53 7.65
CA GLY A 255 12.01 14.50 8.45
C GLY A 255 11.52 13.08 8.07
N LEU A 256 12.41 12.08 8.21
CA LEU A 256 12.10 10.69 7.93
C LEU A 256 12.78 9.76 8.95
N GLU A 257 11.97 8.97 9.66
CA GLU A 257 12.43 7.82 10.43
C GLU A 257 12.00 6.53 9.73
N ILE A 258 12.90 5.54 9.66
CA ILE A 258 12.64 4.26 8.97
C ILE A 258 12.83 3.12 9.96
N HIS A 259 11.84 2.22 10.05
CA HIS A 259 11.95 0.97 10.79
C HIS A 259 12.08 -0.20 9.82
N ASP A 260 12.82 -1.22 10.25
CA ASP A 260 13.00 -2.49 9.54
C ASP A 260 11.69 -3.29 9.46
N ARG A 261 10.88 -3.20 10.51
CA ARG A 261 9.60 -3.91 10.65
C ARG A 261 8.61 -3.12 11.52
N PRO A 262 7.31 -3.40 11.41
CA PRO A 262 6.33 -2.79 12.29
C PRO A 262 6.50 -3.32 13.72
N ASP A 263 6.66 -2.41 14.66
CA ASP A 263 6.74 -2.70 16.09
C ASP A 263 6.02 -1.59 16.86
N ALA A 264 4.96 -1.95 17.58
CA ALA A 264 4.07 -0.97 18.21
C ALA A 264 4.80 -0.07 19.21
N ALA A 265 5.66 -0.64 20.04
CA ALA A 265 6.43 0.14 21.03
C ALA A 265 7.37 1.13 20.35
N ARG A 266 8.03 0.71 19.26
CA ARG A 266 8.90 1.59 18.47
C ARG A 266 8.12 2.68 17.73
N ILE A 267 6.92 2.38 17.25
CA ILE A 267 6.03 3.37 16.61
C ILE A 267 5.64 4.46 17.62
N ASP A 268 5.19 4.07 18.82
CA ASP A 268 4.86 5.03 19.89
C ASP A 268 6.08 5.86 20.31
N ASP A 269 7.24 5.22 20.39
CA ASP A 269 8.52 5.88 20.68
C ASP A 269 8.91 6.92 19.62
N ALA A 270 8.66 6.63 18.34
CA ALA A 270 8.92 7.57 17.25
C ALA A 270 8.01 8.80 17.37
N ALA A 271 6.73 8.61 17.70
CA ALA A 271 5.80 9.71 17.94
C ALA A 271 6.29 10.61 19.09
N ARG A 272 6.73 10.01 20.21
CA ARG A 272 7.33 10.74 21.35
C ARG A 272 8.59 11.53 20.98
N ARG A 273 9.36 11.06 19.99
CA ARG A 273 10.56 11.75 19.47
C ARG A 273 10.24 12.85 18.45
N GLY A 274 8.97 13.08 18.13
CA GLY A 274 8.54 14.14 17.22
C GLY A 274 8.22 13.67 15.81
N ALA A 275 8.08 12.36 15.55
CA ALA A 275 7.40 11.91 14.34
C ALA A 275 5.93 12.36 14.41
N THR A 276 5.43 12.89 13.30
CA THR A 276 4.10 13.55 13.23
C THR A 276 3.13 12.82 12.31
N HIS A 277 3.64 12.11 11.31
CA HIS A 277 2.84 11.43 10.29
C HIS A 277 3.27 9.98 10.12
N VAL A 278 2.31 9.09 9.93
CA VAL A 278 2.56 7.65 9.71
C VAL A 278 1.49 7.07 8.78
N SER A 279 1.87 6.07 7.99
CA SER A 279 0.92 5.21 7.27
C SER A 279 0.80 3.87 7.98
N LEU A 280 -0.42 3.45 8.29
CA LEU A 280 -0.71 2.22 9.04
C LEU A 280 -1.78 1.38 8.34
N VAL A 281 -1.87 0.13 8.79
CA VAL A 281 -2.99 -0.78 8.52
C VAL A 281 -3.88 -0.86 9.77
N PRO A 282 -5.19 -1.18 9.65
CA PRO A 282 -6.12 -1.23 10.78
C PRO A 282 -5.65 -2.08 11.97
N THR A 283 -4.98 -3.20 11.69
CA THR A 283 -4.45 -4.10 12.73
C THR A 283 -3.32 -3.48 13.56
N LEU A 284 -2.53 -2.56 12.98
CA LEU A 284 -1.47 -1.84 13.71
C LEU A 284 -2.03 -0.65 14.47
N LEU A 285 -3.03 0.05 13.92
CA LEU A 285 -3.69 1.16 14.62
C LEU A 285 -4.24 0.73 15.98
N GLY A 286 -4.82 -0.47 16.07
CA GLY A 286 -5.32 -1.01 17.34
C GLY A 286 -4.25 -1.40 18.36
N ARG A 287 -2.95 -1.21 18.06
CA ARG A 287 -1.83 -1.62 18.92
C ARG A 287 -0.95 -0.47 19.39
N ILE A 288 -1.21 0.75 18.94
CA ILE A 288 -0.41 1.94 19.20
C ILE A 288 -1.26 3.02 19.87
N ASP A 289 -0.62 4.02 20.48
CA ASP A 289 -1.30 5.23 20.92
C ASP A 289 -1.47 6.20 19.74
N PRO A 290 -2.70 6.45 19.25
CA PRO A 290 -2.91 7.35 18.12
C PRO A 290 -2.79 8.83 18.51
N ALA A 291 -2.93 9.19 19.80
CA ALA A 291 -3.08 10.58 20.23
C ALA A 291 -1.90 11.51 19.90
N PRO A 292 -0.62 11.08 19.97
CA PRO A 292 0.52 11.96 19.68
C PRO A 292 0.70 12.27 18.19
N TRP A 293 0.02 11.54 17.30
CA TRP A 293 0.17 11.72 15.86
C TRP A 293 -0.64 12.92 15.36
N ARG A 294 -0.06 13.67 14.42
CA ARG A 294 -0.79 14.74 13.72
C ARG A 294 -1.73 14.18 12.66
N ALA A 295 -1.25 13.19 11.90
CA ALA A 295 -2.09 12.47 10.94
C ALA A 295 -1.65 11.01 10.79
N ILE A 296 -2.64 10.12 10.78
CA ILE A 296 -2.47 8.69 10.53
C ILE A 296 -3.20 8.38 9.21
N LEU A 297 -2.44 8.01 8.18
CA LEU A 297 -3.03 7.49 6.95
C LEU A 297 -3.31 6.01 7.11
N LEU A 298 -4.59 5.64 7.16
CA LEU A 298 -5.02 4.27 7.38
C LEU A 298 -5.54 3.66 6.08
N GLY A 299 -4.95 2.55 5.64
CA GLY A 299 -5.35 1.95 4.38
C GLY A 299 -4.88 0.52 4.19
N GLY A 300 -5.08 0.02 2.98
CA GLY A 300 -4.71 -1.34 2.58
C GLY A 300 -5.75 -2.41 2.91
N SER A 301 -6.74 -2.14 3.75
CA SER A 301 -7.89 -3.03 3.96
C SER A 301 -9.12 -2.19 4.30
N ALA A 302 -10.26 -2.85 4.53
CA ALA A 302 -11.44 -2.18 5.08
C ALA A 302 -11.05 -1.36 6.32
N VAL A 303 -11.37 -0.07 6.29
CA VAL A 303 -11.07 0.88 7.35
C VAL A 303 -12.29 0.96 8.28
N PRO A 304 -12.11 0.83 9.61
CA PRO A 304 -13.20 0.98 10.56
C PRO A 304 -13.90 2.35 10.45
N VAL A 305 -15.23 2.34 10.49
CA VAL A 305 -16.04 3.56 10.50
C VAL A 305 -15.70 4.43 11.71
N ARG A 306 -15.64 3.81 12.90
CA ARG A 306 -15.22 4.47 14.13
C ARG A 306 -13.69 4.36 14.25
N ARG A 307 -13.02 5.50 14.23
CA ARG A 307 -11.56 5.64 14.33
C ARG A 307 -11.22 6.98 15.00
N PRO A 308 -9.98 7.19 15.49
CA PRO A 308 -9.53 8.48 16.02
C PRO A 308 -9.64 9.60 14.98
N ASP A 309 -9.91 10.82 15.43
CA ASP A 309 -10.16 11.98 14.53
C ASP A 309 -8.96 12.34 13.65
N ASN A 310 -7.75 12.07 14.11
CA ASN A 310 -6.51 12.27 13.35
C ASN A 310 -6.22 11.12 12.36
N THR A 311 -7.16 10.19 12.17
CA THR A 311 -7.01 9.05 11.27
C THR A 311 -7.79 9.23 9.98
N ILE A 312 -7.07 9.34 8.88
CA ILE A 312 -7.61 9.55 7.54
C ILE A 312 -7.73 8.18 6.86
N ALA A 313 -8.95 7.81 6.48
CA ALA A 313 -9.18 6.60 5.71
C ALA A 313 -8.70 6.80 4.26
N THR A 314 -7.84 5.92 3.77
CA THR A 314 -7.27 6.04 2.42
C THR A 314 -7.75 4.89 1.54
N TYR A 315 -8.22 5.24 0.34
CA TYR A 315 -8.49 4.30 -0.74
C TYR A 315 -7.53 4.54 -1.91
N GLY A 316 -6.99 3.43 -2.39
CA GLY A 316 -5.97 3.38 -3.43
C GLY A 316 -5.28 2.02 -3.42
N MET A 317 -4.39 1.83 -4.37
CA MET A 317 -3.76 0.55 -4.65
C MET A 317 -2.32 0.75 -5.12
N THR A 318 -1.67 -0.35 -5.49
CA THR A 318 -0.31 -0.25 -6.01
C THR A 318 -0.31 0.55 -7.31
N GLU A 319 -1.27 0.31 -8.19
CA GLU A 319 -1.40 0.94 -9.50
C GLU A 319 -1.62 2.45 -9.43
N THR A 320 -2.09 2.99 -8.31
CA THR A 320 -2.23 4.45 -8.07
C THR A 320 -1.08 5.04 -7.27
N PHE A 321 -0.06 4.24 -6.96
CA PHE A 321 1.06 4.57 -6.08
C PHE A 321 0.63 4.98 -4.66
N GLY A 322 -0.37 4.28 -4.11
CA GLY A 322 -0.94 4.55 -2.79
C GLY A 322 -2.30 5.24 -2.86
N GLY A 323 -2.72 5.86 -1.75
CA GLY A 323 -4.05 6.46 -1.62
C GLY A 323 -4.27 7.65 -2.56
N VAL A 324 -5.42 7.66 -3.24
CA VAL A 324 -5.90 8.73 -4.12
C VAL A 324 -7.29 9.26 -3.73
N VAL A 325 -7.91 8.66 -2.72
CA VAL A 325 -9.20 9.08 -2.14
C VAL A 325 -9.11 9.01 -0.63
N TYR A 326 -9.37 10.13 0.05
CA TYR A 326 -9.14 10.33 1.49
C TYR A 326 -10.48 10.66 2.14
N ASP A 327 -10.90 9.85 3.11
CA ASP A 327 -12.22 9.91 3.75
C ASP A 327 -13.38 9.93 2.72
N GLY A 328 -13.20 9.19 1.62
CA GLY A 328 -14.17 9.08 0.53
C GLY A 328 -14.10 10.21 -0.50
N LEU A 329 -13.29 11.25 -0.28
CA LEU A 329 -13.13 12.37 -1.22
C LEU A 329 -11.90 12.18 -2.10
N ALA A 330 -12.06 12.37 -3.41
CA ALA A 330 -10.95 12.32 -4.36
C ALA A 330 -9.90 13.41 -4.03
N LEU A 331 -8.62 13.07 -4.12
CA LEU A 331 -7.56 14.07 -4.00
C LEU A 331 -7.50 14.98 -5.24
N ASP A 332 -6.85 16.14 -5.09
CA ASP A 332 -6.70 17.10 -6.19
C ASP A 332 -6.10 16.47 -7.45
N GLY A 333 -6.79 16.63 -8.58
CA GLY A 333 -6.38 16.06 -9.87
C GLY A 333 -6.81 14.60 -10.08
N VAL A 334 -7.47 13.97 -9.10
CA VAL A 334 -8.05 12.63 -9.23
C VAL A 334 -9.49 12.75 -9.71
N ALA A 335 -9.83 12.01 -10.76
CA ALA A 335 -11.20 11.84 -11.22
C ALA A 335 -11.68 10.43 -10.90
N ILE A 336 -12.93 10.30 -10.45
CA ILE A 336 -13.57 9.03 -10.14
C ILE A 336 -14.91 8.99 -10.87
N ARG A 337 -15.25 7.84 -11.44
CA ARG A 337 -16.61 7.56 -11.92
C ARG A 337 -17.03 6.15 -11.54
N ILE A 338 -18.34 5.97 -11.46
CA ILE A 338 -18.97 4.66 -11.35
C ILE A 338 -19.36 4.24 -12.77
N GLY A 339 -18.71 3.19 -13.28
CA GLY A 339 -19.01 2.61 -14.59
C GLY A 339 -20.29 1.79 -14.57
N SER A 340 -20.75 1.37 -15.75
CA SER A 340 -21.83 0.39 -15.88
C SER A 340 -21.31 -1.02 -15.59
N GLY A 341 -22.12 -1.86 -14.94
CA GLY A 341 -21.78 -3.27 -14.71
C GLY A 341 -21.67 -4.08 -16.02
N PRO A 342 -21.09 -5.31 -15.97
CA PRO A 342 -20.99 -6.21 -17.13
C PRO A 342 -22.35 -6.49 -17.81
N ASP A 343 -23.42 -6.50 -17.02
CA ASP A 343 -24.79 -6.77 -17.48
C ASP A 343 -25.59 -5.50 -17.82
N GLY A 344 -24.92 -4.34 -17.90
CA GLY A 344 -25.60 -3.05 -18.13
C GLY A 344 -26.39 -2.52 -16.94
N ASP A 345 -26.24 -3.15 -15.77
CA ASP A 345 -26.98 -2.79 -14.56
C ASP A 345 -26.69 -1.33 -14.17
N SER A 346 -27.76 -0.54 -14.05
CA SER A 346 -27.75 0.92 -13.88
C SER A 346 -28.03 1.34 -12.43
N GLY A 347 -27.84 0.40 -11.48
CA GLY A 347 -28.02 0.66 -10.06
C GLY A 347 -27.07 1.73 -9.52
N PRO A 348 -27.30 2.23 -8.29
CA PRO A 348 -26.47 3.25 -7.66
C PRO A 348 -25.02 2.80 -7.38
N GLU A 349 -24.75 1.49 -7.47
CA GLU A 349 -23.43 0.88 -7.30
C GLU A 349 -22.91 0.25 -8.59
N GLY A 350 -21.65 0.51 -8.93
CA GLY A 350 -21.01 0.02 -10.15
C GLY A 350 -19.49 -0.11 -10.00
N PRO A 351 -18.79 -0.56 -11.06
CA PRO A 351 -17.33 -0.60 -11.08
C PRO A 351 -16.72 0.78 -10.84
N ILE A 352 -15.75 0.86 -9.93
CA ILE A 352 -15.02 2.10 -9.67
C ILE A 352 -13.94 2.23 -10.75
N GLU A 353 -13.99 3.32 -11.49
CA GLU A 353 -12.98 3.71 -12.45
C GLU A 353 -12.33 5.02 -12.02
N LEU A 354 -11.02 5.13 -12.18
CA LEU A 354 -10.27 6.32 -11.77
C LEU A 354 -9.34 6.84 -12.87
N ARG A 355 -9.04 8.14 -12.79
CA ARG A 355 -7.90 8.78 -13.44
C ARG A 355 -7.11 9.53 -12.38
N SER A 356 -5.79 9.41 -12.43
CA SER A 356 -4.90 10.10 -11.50
C SER A 356 -3.56 10.40 -12.18
N PRO A 357 -2.92 11.55 -11.92
CA PRO A 357 -1.54 11.80 -12.31
C PRO A 357 -0.53 10.81 -11.71
N SER A 358 -0.89 10.11 -10.63
CA SER A 358 -0.05 9.09 -9.97
C SER A 358 -0.19 7.67 -10.54
N LEU A 359 -1.09 7.48 -11.51
CA LEU A 359 -1.36 6.17 -12.07
C LEU A 359 -0.09 5.58 -12.70
N MET A 360 0.11 4.28 -12.51
CA MET A 360 1.19 3.54 -13.13
C MET A 360 1.17 3.68 -14.65
N ARG A 361 2.34 3.60 -15.28
CA ARG A 361 2.48 3.63 -16.75
C ARG A 361 1.83 2.38 -17.35
N ALA A 362 2.24 1.22 -16.86
CA ALA A 362 1.84 -0.10 -17.32
C ALA A 362 2.22 -1.15 -16.27
N TYR A 363 1.75 -2.38 -16.46
CA TYR A 363 2.38 -3.55 -15.84
C TYR A 363 3.70 -3.90 -16.53
N ARG A 364 4.56 -4.60 -15.80
CA ARG A 364 5.91 -4.97 -16.24
C ARG A 364 5.94 -5.85 -17.49
N ASP A 365 4.86 -6.57 -17.76
CA ASP A 365 4.65 -7.37 -18.97
C ASP A 365 4.26 -6.53 -20.20
N GLY A 366 4.16 -5.20 -20.06
CA GLY A 366 3.78 -4.26 -21.11
C GLY A 366 2.29 -3.95 -21.15
N THR A 367 1.47 -4.61 -20.33
CA THR A 367 0.02 -4.39 -20.31
C THR A 367 -0.31 -3.01 -19.76
N ASP A 368 -0.92 -2.15 -20.57
CA ASP A 368 -1.57 -0.94 -20.09
C ASP A 368 -2.97 -1.30 -19.57
N PRO A 369 -3.26 -1.12 -18.27
CA PRO A 369 -4.57 -1.47 -17.72
C PRO A 369 -5.65 -0.42 -18.00
N ARG A 370 -5.29 0.70 -18.63
CA ARG A 370 -6.23 1.78 -18.92
C ARG A 370 -7.13 1.38 -20.09
N THR A 371 -8.35 1.88 -20.03
CA THR A 371 -9.27 1.86 -21.17
C THR A 371 -8.78 2.81 -22.26
N ASP A 372 -9.35 2.71 -23.46
CA ASP A 372 -9.04 3.60 -24.58
C ASP A 372 -9.37 5.07 -24.25
N ASP A 373 -10.41 5.29 -23.43
CA ASP A 373 -10.71 6.60 -22.87
C ASP A 373 -9.87 6.90 -21.62
N GLY A 374 -8.73 6.25 -21.39
CA GLY A 374 -7.74 6.62 -20.37
C GLY A 374 -8.15 6.42 -18.90
N TRP A 375 -9.24 5.71 -18.61
CA TRP A 375 -9.64 5.36 -17.25
C TRP A 375 -9.01 4.05 -16.80
N TYR A 376 -8.68 3.95 -15.53
CA TYR A 376 -8.21 2.72 -14.92
C TYR A 376 -9.35 2.02 -14.18
N ARG A 377 -9.59 0.76 -14.52
CA ARG A 377 -10.56 -0.09 -13.84
C ARG A 377 -9.91 -0.70 -12.61
N THR A 378 -10.39 -0.30 -11.44
CA THR A 378 -9.82 -0.73 -10.15
C THR A 378 -10.06 -2.21 -9.83
N GLY A 379 -11.08 -2.79 -10.45
CA GLY A 379 -11.62 -4.08 -10.04
C GLY A 379 -12.44 -4.02 -8.75
N ASP A 380 -12.67 -2.84 -8.17
CA ASP A 380 -13.56 -2.61 -7.04
C ASP A 380 -14.93 -2.09 -7.52
N ARG A 381 -15.96 -2.29 -6.70
CA ARG A 381 -17.30 -1.71 -6.88
C ARG A 381 -17.62 -0.74 -5.75
N GLY A 382 -18.45 0.24 -6.04
CA GLY A 382 -18.91 1.22 -5.08
C GLY A 382 -19.93 2.19 -5.64
N SER A 383 -20.26 3.19 -4.85
CA SER A 383 -21.16 4.29 -5.19
C SER A 383 -20.52 5.62 -4.84
N ILE A 384 -20.95 6.68 -5.51
CA ILE A 384 -20.63 8.06 -5.15
C ILE A 384 -21.94 8.72 -4.76
N ASP A 385 -22.01 9.28 -3.55
CA ASP A 385 -23.20 10.00 -3.10
C ASP A 385 -23.26 11.43 -3.66
N ALA A 386 -24.37 12.14 -3.41
CA ALA A 386 -24.58 13.49 -3.93
C ALA A 386 -23.53 14.51 -3.44
N ALA A 387 -22.80 14.21 -2.36
CA ALA A 387 -21.71 15.04 -1.86
C ALA A 387 -20.35 14.70 -2.50
N GLY A 388 -20.32 13.75 -3.44
CA GLY A 388 -19.09 13.29 -4.08
C GLY A 388 -18.29 12.29 -3.24
N VAL A 389 -18.87 11.76 -2.16
CA VAL A 389 -18.18 10.80 -1.28
C VAL A 389 -18.27 9.40 -1.87
N LEU A 390 -17.12 8.82 -2.17
CA LEU A 390 -16.97 7.44 -2.61
C LEU A 390 -17.18 6.47 -1.44
N ARG A 391 -18.07 5.50 -1.64
CA ARG A 391 -18.26 4.34 -0.78
C ARG A 391 -17.86 3.08 -1.53
N VAL A 392 -16.79 2.43 -1.07
CA VAL A 392 -16.29 1.18 -1.66
C VAL A 392 -17.06 0.00 -1.06
N ALA A 393 -17.77 -0.75 -1.90
CA ALA A 393 -18.54 -1.93 -1.49
C ALA A 393 -17.65 -3.19 -1.38
N GLY A 394 -16.67 -3.33 -2.27
CA GLY A 394 -15.75 -4.47 -2.27
C GLY A 394 -15.10 -4.73 -3.62
N ARG A 395 -14.26 -5.78 -3.68
CA ARG A 395 -13.57 -6.25 -4.90
C ARG A 395 -14.54 -7.04 -5.77
N THR A 396 -14.73 -6.66 -7.02
CA THR A 396 -15.63 -7.35 -7.99
C THR A 396 -15.38 -8.85 -8.03
N ASP A 397 -14.11 -9.29 -8.03
CA ASP A 397 -13.75 -10.71 -8.08
C ASP A 397 -14.06 -11.47 -6.78
N ASP A 398 -14.23 -10.75 -5.66
CA ASP A 398 -14.61 -11.33 -4.37
C ASP A 398 -16.14 -11.39 -4.20
N LEU A 399 -16.92 -10.86 -5.13
CA LEU A 399 -18.38 -10.91 -5.08
C LEU A 399 -18.85 -12.37 -5.13
N ILE A 400 -19.62 -12.78 -4.12
CA ILE A 400 -20.22 -14.11 -4.06
C ILE A 400 -21.60 -14.01 -4.69
N ILE A 401 -21.81 -14.68 -5.82
CA ILE A 401 -23.11 -14.79 -6.47
C ILE A 401 -23.74 -16.12 -6.04
N THR A 402 -24.69 -16.05 -5.11
CA THR A 402 -25.35 -17.23 -4.52
C THR A 402 -26.85 -17.19 -4.77
N GLY A 403 -27.37 -18.15 -5.52
CA GLY A 403 -28.80 -18.21 -5.88
C GLY A 403 -29.31 -16.97 -6.62
N GLY A 404 -28.46 -16.34 -7.44
CA GLY A 404 -28.76 -15.09 -8.14
C GLY A 404 -28.69 -13.83 -7.27
N VAL A 405 -28.21 -13.92 -6.02
CA VAL A 405 -28.03 -12.78 -5.12
C VAL A 405 -26.55 -12.44 -4.96
N ASN A 406 -26.25 -11.15 -5.10
CA ASN A 406 -24.93 -10.57 -4.91
C ASN A 406 -24.63 -10.40 -3.41
N VAL A 407 -23.63 -11.12 -2.91
CA VAL A 407 -23.19 -11.09 -1.51
C VAL A 407 -21.74 -10.64 -1.44
N TRP A 408 -21.52 -9.51 -0.79
CA TRP A 408 -20.19 -9.00 -0.49
C TRP A 408 -19.61 -9.70 0.74
N PRO A 409 -18.38 -10.25 0.69
CA PRO A 409 -17.75 -10.89 1.84
C PRO A 409 -17.57 -9.95 3.04
N ALA A 410 -17.17 -8.69 2.81
CA ALA A 410 -16.79 -7.77 3.88
C ALA A 410 -17.93 -7.49 4.89
N PRO A 411 -19.17 -7.14 4.49
CA PRO A 411 -20.29 -7.04 5.41
C PRO A 411 -20.53 -8.31 6.24
N VAL A 412 -20.37 -9.49 5.64
CA VAL A 412 -20.54 -10.78 6.32
C VAL A 412 -19.39 -11.01 7.31
N GLU A 413 -18.14 -10.73 6.92
CA GLU A 413 -16.96 -10.79 7.78
C GLU A 413 -17.11 -9.85 8.99
N ASP A 414 -17.54 -8.60 8.77
CA ASP A 414 -17.75 -7.61 9.82
C ASP A 414 -18.83 -8.05 10.80
N ARG A 415 -19.92 -8.64 10.31
CA ARG A 415 -20.96 -9.20 11.17
C ARG A 415 -20.47 -10.42 11.95
N LEU A 416 -19.79 -11.36 11.30
CA LEU A 416 -19.27 -12.56 11.97
C LEU A 416 -18.22 -12.20 13.03
N ARG A 417 -17.42 -11.14 12.81
CA ARG A 417 -16.41 -10.67 13.77
C ARG A 417 -17.00 -10.12 15.07
N THR A 418 -18.30 -9.79 15.11
CA THR A 418 -18.96 -9.39 16.36
C THR A 418 -19.47 -10.58 17.18
N HIS A 419 -19.39 -11.81 16.66
CA HIS A 419 -19.81 -13.01 17.40
C HIS A 419 -18.78 -13.38 18.47
N PRO A 420 -19.15 -13.61 19.75
CA PRO A 420 -18.20 -13.84 20.85
C PRO A 420 -17.23 -15.00 20.63
N ALA A 421 -17.67 -16.05 19.95
CA ALA A 421 -16.87 -17.24 19.67
C ALA A 421 -15.94 -17.11 18.43
N VAL A 422 -15.91 -15.95 17.76
CA VAL A 422 -15.08 -15.70 16.57
C VAL A 422 -13.92 -14.77 16.94
N ALA A 423 -12.68 -15.27 16.86
CA ALA A 423 -11.48 -14.45 17.03
C ALA A 423 -11.07 -13.76 15.72
N ASP A 424 -11.23 -14.47 14.60
CA ASP A 424 -10.88 -13.98 13.27
C ASP A 424 -11.72 -14.69 12.21
N VAL A 425 -11.97 -14.04 11.08
CA VAL A 425 -12.84 -14.59 10.03
C VAL A 425 -12.48 -14.08 8.64
N ALA A 426 -12.58 -14.97 7.65
CA ALA A 426 -12.60 -14.66 6.23
C ALA A 426 -13.85 -15.27 5.58
N VAL A 427 -14.45 -14.58 4.62
CA VAL A 427 -15.60 -15.11 3.86
C VAL A 427 -15.19 -15.28 2.39
N LEU A 428 -15.56 -16.43 1.82
CA LEU A 428 -15.22 -16.84 0.46
C LEU A 428 -16.45 -17.40 -0.25
N GLY A 429 -16.55 -17.14 -1.56
CA GLY A 429 -17.48 -17.85 -2.44
C GLY A 429 -16.85 -19.16 -2.89
N VAL A 430 -17.55 -20.27 -2.68
CA VAL A 430 -17.11 -21.60 -3.13
C VAL A 430 -18.10 -22.15 -4.14
N ALA A 431 -17.59 -22.68 -5.26
CA ALA A 431 -18.42 -23.22 -6.33
C ALA A 431 -19.43 -24.25 -5.78
N ASP A 432 -20.68 -24.11 -6.23
CA ASP A 432 -21.81 -24.89 -5.77
C ASP A 432 -22.76 -25.18 -6.92
N ALA A 433 -23.17 -26.43 -7.09
CA ALA A 433 -23.99 -26.85 -8.23
C ALA A 433 -25.44 -26.32 -8.17
N GLU A 434 -25.96 -26.05 -6.98
CA GLU A 434 -27.33 -25.57 -6.78
C GLU A 434 -27.38 -24.04 -6.76
N TRP A 435 -26.39 -23.40 -6.12
CA TRP A 435 -26.41 -21.96 -5.86
C TRP A 435 -25.46 -21.15 -6.75
N GLY A 436 -24.70 -21.80 -7.64
CA GLY A 436 -23.59 -21.22 -8.38
C GLY A 436 -22.36 -21.06 -7.47
N GLN A 437 -22.50 -20.27 -6.42
CA GLN A 437 -21.58 -20.25 -5.28
C GLN A 437 -22.34 -20.36 -3.97
N ARG A 438 -21.72 -20.96 -2.96
CA ARG A 438 -22.16 -20.90 -1.57
C ARG A 438 -21.19 -20.06 -0.74
N VAL A 439 -21.73 -19.36 0.25
CA VAL A 439 -20.95 -18.54 1.19
C VAL A 439 -20.26 -19.47 2.19
N ARG A 440 -18.92 -19.52 2.18
CA ARG A 440 -18.10 -20.22 3.18
C ARG A 440 -17.51 -19.23 4.15
N ALA A 441 -17.72 -19.44 5.45
CA ALA A 441 -17.00 -18.75 6.51
C ALA A 441 -15.79 -19.58 6.94
N VAL A 442 -14.60 -18.99 6.89
CA VAL A 442 -13.37 -19.58 7.44
C VAL A 442 -13.07 -18.86 8.75
N VAL A 443 -13.16 -19.57 9.87
CA VAL A 443 -13.19 -18.98 11.22
C VAL A 443 -12.02 -19.49 12.05
N VAL A 444 -11.38 -18.56 12.76
CA VAL A 444 -10.53 -18.85 13.91
C VAL A 444 -11.39 -18.71 15.16
N PRO A 445 -11.63 -19.79 15.92
CA PRO A 445 -12.39 -19.73 17.16
C PRO A 445 -11.71 -18.88 18.25
N SER A 446 -12.50 -18.19 19.06
CA SER A 446 -12.02 -17.53 20.28
C SER A 446 -11.55 -18.52 21.35
N ASP A 447 -12.26 -19.65 21.49
CA ASP A 447 -11.83 -20.80 22.30
C ASP A 447 -11.87 -22.05 21.40
N PRO A 448 -10.72 -22.66 21.07
CA PRO A 448 -10.68 -23.89 20.28
C PRO A 448 -11.47 -25.07 20.87
N ARG A 449 -11.76 -25.04 22.18
CA ARG A 449 -12.56 -26.08 22.86
C ARG A 449 -14.07 -25.86 22.72
N HIS A 450 -14.48 -24.65 22.35
CA HIS A 450 -15.88 -24.26 22.17
C HIS A 450 -16.03 -23.46 20.86
N PRO A 451 -15.75 -24.08 19.69
CA PRO A 451 -15.86 -23.39 18.42
C PRO A 451 -17.33 -23.07 18.10
N PRO A 452 -17.60 -21.97 17.37
CA PRO A 452 -18.95 -21.67 16.92
C PRO A 452 -19.47 -22.74 15.96
N THR A 453 -20.77 -22.98 15.99
CA THR A 453 -21.44 -23.85 15.01
C THR A 453 -21.87 -23.06 13.78
N LEU A 454 -22.06 -23.76 12.66
CA LEU A 454 -22.57 -23.13 11.43
C LEU A 454 -23.93 -22.47 11.66
N ASP A 455 -24.82 -23.10 12.43
CA ASP A 455 -26.17 -22.58 12.69
C ASP A 455 -26.16 -21.34 13.58
N GLU A 456 -25.26 -21.27 14.57
CA GLU A 456 -25.02 -20.06 15.37
C GLU A 456 -24.57 -18.89 14.48
N LEU A 457 -23.56 -19.11 13.63
CA LEU A 457 -23.05 -18.08 12.73
C LEU A 457 -24.08 -17.66 11.68
N ARG A 458 -24.86 -18.61 11.16
CA ARG A 458 -25.97 -18.33 10.23
C ARG A 458 -27.04 -17.46 10.87
N SER A 459 -27.45 -17.80 12.09
CA SER A 459 -28.46 -17.06 12.84
C SER A 459 -27.95 -15.65 13.14
N HIS A 460 -26.71 -15.54 13.62
CA HIS A 460 -26.05 -14.27 13.91
C HIS A 460 -25.99 -13.34 12.69
N VAL A 461 -25.69 -13.87 11.49
CA VAL A 461 -25.68 -13.07 10.25
C VAL A 461 -27.07 -12.60 9.85
N LYS A 462 -28.08 -13.48 9.95
CA LYS A 462 -29.47 -13.19 9.56
C LYS A 462 -30.15 -12.12 10.40
N GLU A 463 -29.65 -11.82 11.59
CA GLU A 463 -30.18 -10.73 12.41
C GLU A 463 -30.06 -9.36 11.72
N HIS A 464 -29.06 -9.16 10.85
CA HIS A 464 -28.74 -7.84 10.27
C HIS A 464 -28.47 -7.87 8.76
N LEU A 465 -28.24 -9.03 8.17
CA LEU A 465 -27.98 -9.19 6.74
C LEU A 465 -29.03 -10.11 6.08
N PRO A 466 -29.26 -9.99 4.76
CA PRO A 466 -30.17 -10.86 4.03
C PRO A 466 -29.83 -12.34 4.20
N ALA A 467 -30.84 -13.21 4.15
CA ALA A 467 -30.66 -14.66 4.37
C ALA A 467 -29.67 -15.31 3.39
N ALA A 468 -29.55 -14.78 2.17
CA ALA A 468 -28.58 -15.23 1.17
C ALA A 468 -27.12 -15.00 1.60
N ALA A 469 -26.85 -14.01 2.46
CA ALA A 469 -25.52 -13.71 2.98
C ALA A 469 -25.08 -14.64 4.12
N ALA A 470 -26.00 -15.43 4.69
CA ALA A 470 -25.70 -16.34 5.78
C ALA A 470 -24.81 -17.51 5.31
N PRO A 471 -23.68 -17.81 6.00
CA PRO A 471 -22.74 -18.86 5.60
C PRO A 471 -23.43 -20.21 5.42
N ARG A 472 -23.24 -20.91 4.30
CA ARG A 472 -23.74 -22.28 4.09
C ARG A 472 -22.68 -23.33 4.40
N GLU A 473 -21.46 -22.91 4.65
CA GLU A 473 -20.34 -23.76 5.00
C GLU A 473 -19.45 -23.04 6.02
N LEU A 474 -18.94 -23.80 6.99
CA LEU A 474 -18.00 -23.33 8.01
C LEU A 474 -16.74 -24.18 7.93
N LEU A 475 -15.59 -23.51 7.82
CA LEU A 475 -14.27 -24.12 7.93
C LEU A 475 -13.56 -23.53 9.14
N LEU A 476 -13.21 -24.36 10.13
CA LEU A 476 -12.43 -23.94 11.28
C LEU A 476 -10.94 -24.05 10.99
N VAL A 477 -10.17 -23.02 11.34
CA VAL A 477 -8.71 -22.99 11.17
C VAL A 477 -8.04 -22.40 12.40
N ASP A 478 -6.80 -22.78 12.66
CA ASP A 478 -6.02 -22.22 13.78
C ASP A 478 -5.55 -20.79 13.48
N VAL A 479 -5.28 -20.49 12.20
CA VAL A 479 -4.80 -19.16 11.77
C VAL A 479 -5.17 -18.90 10.31
N LEU A 480 -5.62 -17.66 10.02
CA LEU A 480 -5.81 -17.20 8.65
C LEU A 480 -4.45 -16.81 8.03
N PRO A 481 -4.12 -17.27 6.81
CA PRO A 481 -2.92 -16.83 6.13
C PRO A 481 -3.03 -15.34 5.82
N ARG A 482 -1.96 -14.60 6.10
CA ARG A 482 -1.90 -13.15 5.90
C ARG A 482 -0.69 -12.77 5.05
N THR A 483 -0.81 -11.69 4.29
CA THR A 483 0.29 -11.05 3.57
C THR A 483 1.23 -10.34 4.56
N ALA A 484 2.40 -9.88 4.10
CA ALA A 484 3.34 -9.10 4.93
C ALA A 484 2.72 -7.80 5.50
N LEU A 485 1.66 -7.27 4.86
CA LEU A 485 0.87 -6.14 5.36
C LEU A 485 -0.25 -6.56 6.32
N GLY A 486 -0.30 -7.83 6.73
CA GLY A 486 -1.31 -8.36 7.63
C GLY A 486 -2.70 -8.52 7.00
N LYS A 487 -2.86 -8.38 5.67
CA LYS A 487 -4.14 -8.62 4.99
C LYS A 487 -4.39 -10.12 4.84
N ILE A 488 -5.63 -10.58 4.93
CA ILE A 488 -5.96 -11.99 4.67
C ILE A 488 -5.60 -12.34 3.22
N SER A 489 -4.84 -13.43 3.04
CA SER A 489 -4.47 -13.95 1.72
C SER A 489 -5.54 -14.93 1.23
N ARG A 490 -6.53 -14.42 0.49
CA ARG A 490 -7.62 -15.24 -0.08
C ARG A 490 -7.11 -16.32 -1.05
N TYR A 491 -6.06 -16.02 -1.81
CA TYR A 491 -5.40 -17.01 -2.68
C TYR A 491 -4.85 -18.21 -1.89
N GLU A 492 -4.13 -17.96 -0.79
CA GLU A 492 -3.61 -19.03 0.05
C GLU A 492 -4.73 -19.80 0.76
N LEU A 493 -5.79 -19.11 1.19
CA LEU A 493 -6.99 -19.75 1.73
C LEU A 493 -7.64 -20.69 0.70
N SER A 494 -7.85 -20.23 -0.53
CA SER A 494 -8.44 -21.04 -1.61
C SER A 494 -7.57 -22.24 -1.97
N ARG A 495 -6.24 -22.10 -1.97
CA ARG A 495 -5.30 -23.23 -2.18
C ARG A 495 -5.34 -24.27 -1.07
N ARG A 496 -5.39 -23.83 0.21
CA ARG A 496 -5.52 -24.73 1.36
C ARG A 496 -6.88 -25.43 1.42
N SER A 497 -7.85 -24.90 0.66
CA SER A 497 -9.23 -25.38 0.56
C SER A 497 -9.49 -26.27 -0.67
N GLY A 498 -8.48 -26.56 -1.50
CA GLY A 498 -8.57 -27.56 -2.55
C GLY A 498 -8.80 -28.97 -1.96
N PRO A 499 -9.33 -29.93 -2.72
CA PRO A 499 -9.73 -31.22 -2.18
C PRO A 499 -8.47 -31.99 -1.77
N ASP A 500 -8.19 -32.02 -0.47
CA ASP A 500 -7.23 -32.96 0.11
C ASP A 500 -7.81 -33.58 1.38
N GLU A 501 -7.95 -34.89 1.28
CA GLU A 501 -8.41 -35.91 2.20
C GLU A 501 -8.09 -35.64 3.69
N ARG A 502 -9.08 -35.16 4.45
CA ARG A 502 -9.16 -35.38 5.90
C ARG A 502 -10.59 -35.66 6.34
N SER A 503 -11.15 -36.74 5.84
CA SER A 503 -12.32 -37.37 6.45
C SER A 503 -12.30 -38.88 6.19
N GLY A 504 -12.04 -39.66 7.25
CA GLY A 504 -12.47 -41.05 7.33
C GLY A 504 -11.38 -42.12 7.25
N SER A 505 -10.59 -42.29 8.31
CA SER A 505 -10.05 -43.61 8.64
C SER A 505 -9.94 -43.82 10.14
N ASP A 506 -11.08 -43.76 10.83
CA ASP A 506 -11.22 -44.50 12.08
C ASP A 506 -12.70 -44.84 12.27
N ASP A 507 -13.09 -46.02 11.78
CA ASP A 507 -13.97 -46.95 12.50
C ASP A 507 -14.37 -48.09 11.55
N ARG A 508 -13.71 -49.23 11.72
CA ARG A 508 -14.32 -50.57 11.54
C ARG A 508 -13.35 -51.66 11.98
N ARG A 509 -13.23 -51.83 13.31
CA ARG A 509 -12.83 -53.10 13.93
C ARG A 509 -13.76 -53.45 15.08
N ARG A 510 -14.72 -54.33 14.80
CA ARG A 510 -15.28 -55.40 15.67
C ARG A 510 -16.40 -56.10 14.89
N GLY A 511 -16.14 -57.30 14.37
CA GLY A 511 -16.58 -58.57 14.97
C GLY A 511 -17.78 -59.05 14.14
N THR A 512 -17.92 -60.27 13.63
CA THR A 512 -17.67 -61.65 14.09
C THR A 512 -17.79 -62.54 12.84
N GLY A 513 -16.95 -63.54 12.53
CA GLY A 513 -16.91 -64.86 13.16
C GLY A 513 -17.58 -65.95 12.29
N LYS A 514 -16.80 -66.99 11.93
CA LYS A 514 -17.13 -68.31 11.32
C LYS A 514 -17.45 -68.34 9.81
N ALA A 515 -17.09 -69.36 9.02
CA ALA A 515 -16.20 -70.54 9.08
C ALA A 515 -16.29 -71.22 7.68
N GLY A 516 -15.23 -71.89 7.19
CA GLY A 516 -15.36 -72.89 6.11
C GLY A 516 -14.30 -72.88 5.02
N SER A 517 -13.16 -73.54 5.31
CA SER A 517 -12.34 -74.50 4.54
C SER A 517 -12.23 -74.53 2.98
N PRO A 518 -11.17 -75.20 2.45
CA PRO A 518 -10.34 -74.74 1.32
C PRO A 518 -10.45 -75.61 0.03
N ASP A 519 -9.46 -75.45 -0.87
CA ASP A 519 -9.12 -76.21 -2.10
C ASP A 519 -9.61 -75.55 -3.41
N ALA A 520 -8.89 -75.51 -4.53
CA ALA A 520 -7.53 -75.89 -4.92
C ALA A 520 -7.20 -75.17 -6.26
N HIS A 521 -5.89 -75.07 -6.55
CA HIS A 521 -5.27 -74.67 -7.83
C HIS A 521 -5.62 -75.58 -9.03
N PRO A 522 -5.25 -75.26 -10.30
CA PRO A 522 -4.20 -74.34 -10.77
C PRO A 522 -4.66 -72.97 -11.23
#